data_AF-A0A0L0GG52-F1
#
_entry.id   AF-A0A0L0GG52-F1
#
_cell.length_a   1.000
_cell.length_b   1.000
_cell.length_c   1.000
_cell.angle_alpha   90.00
_cell.angle_beta   90.00
_cell.angle_gamma   90.00
#
_symmetry.space_group_name_H-M   'P 1'
#
loop_
_entity.id
_entity.type
_entity.pdbx_description
1 polymer ?
#
loop_
_entity_poly.entity_id
_entity_poly.type
_entity_poly.pdbx_seq_one_letter_code
_entity_poly.pdbx_strand_id
1 'polypeptide(L)'
;MQPVTYRQKGAALLARLAQLGSDARVRSVSDLNALLRKCPLPNFDPNNSYFSHLVAQCSTFVSWVYRLDVFVSGWHSATGHVLQGKYMYRGSPVEVLDKQHYVSTGNTPGAGTHIGAFALVEPGFVSCTGSREAAARSGGCILRFEIPQRVSYYYDDGDCLLERNLIFIDFAFHGWHEAAGRRIAVVDCELVPHRGYDPERFFISMQNKNWGLIILSCVVCAVLIYLWRRSRQDVPSVVVDRESATGTTRAGKSCTCDNKTSTTTGGSTGTSTGTSTGTGASVAGLSASTSMYMLAWSNTGDGDKTTMPSDGTGAIVMLDGDDSASTVRKYKDQGYLVAGYISAGSWEDWRDDKSEFPDEVFGKPYPNWPDETLFKFDNWPLLIPGMTKRMQKLKEKGFEYVEFDNIENSDESDDDQVDYTRRLGEVALEIGLGPLFKNAADLIRHDKTVQDNFVGFICEESIQWGDTEVFHEVAAGQKPIWIFEYDDVSSSDLEKAKSHATEIWLDTNNGWEKLA
;
A
#
# COMPACT_ATOMS: atom_id res chain seq x y z
N MET A 1 -29.41 31.92 -14.18
CA MET A 1 -29.28 30.44 -14.18
C MET A 1 -28.79 30.03 -12.80
N GLN A 2 -29.50 29.14 -12.10
CA GLN A 2 -29.02 28.58 -10.83
C GLN A 2 -27.75 27.75 -11.10
N PRO A 3 -26.67 27.89 -10.31
CA PRO A 3 -25.46 27.09 -10.52
C PRO A 3 -25.80 25.61 -10.32
N VAL A 4 -25.52 24.80 -11.34
CA VAL A 4 -25.68 23.35 -11.31
C VAL A 4 -24.82 22.81 -10.17
N THR A 5 -25.44 22.16 -9.19
CA THR A 5 -24.75 21.69 -7.97
C THR A 5 -23.76 20.57 -8.29
N TYR A 6 -22.77 20.35 -7.43
CA TYR A 6 -21.78 19.27 -7.52
C TYR A 6 -22.43 17.89 -7.74
N ARG A 7 -23.57 17.63 -7.07
CA ARG A 7 -24.38 16.41 -7.27
C ARG A 7 -24.89 16.27 -8.71
N GLN A 8 -25.24 17.37 -9.36
CA GLN A 8 -25.78 17.38 -10.73
C GLN A 8 -24.67 17.24 -11.80
N LYS A 9 -23.48 17.83 -11.59
CA LYS A 9 -22.32 17.62 -12.48
C LYS A 9 -21.72 16.22 -12.32
N GLY A 10 -21.61 15.71 -11.09
CA GLY A 10 -21.22 14.32 -10.80
C GLY A 10 -22.22 13.31 -11.34
N ALA A 11 -23.53 13.60 -11.27
CA ALA A 11 -24.57 12.82 -11.93
C ALA A 11 -24.53 12.92 -13.45
N ALA A 12 -24.10 14.04 -14.04
CA ALA A 12 -23.92 14.18 -15.49
C ALA A 12 -22.68 13.43 -16.01
N LEU A 13 -21.59 13.43 -15.22
CA LEU A 13 -20.38 12.63 -15.47
C LEU A 13 -20.71 11.14 -15.43
N LEU A 14 -21.43 10.70 -14.38
CA LEU A 14 -21.91 9.32 -14.30
C LEU A 14 -23.02 9.01 -15.30
N ALA A 15 -23.89 9.94 -15.68
CA ALA A 15 -24.88 9.74 -16.75
C ALA A 15 -24.22 9.57 -18.13
N ARG A 16 -23.09 10.26 -18.37
CA ARG A 16 -22.21 10.00 -19.53
C ARG A 16 -21.56 8.62 -19.47
N LEU A 17 -21.19 8.14 -18.27
CA LEU A 17 -20.60 6.81 -18.05
C LEU A 17 -21.66 5.67 -17.96
N ALA A 18 -22.93 6.00 -17.67
CA ALA A 18 -24.06 5.10 -17.47
C ALA A 18 -24.70 4.60 -18.76
N GLN A 19 -24.26 5.06 -19.93
CA GLN A 19 -24.65 4.44 -21.20
C GLN A 19 -24.05 3.02 -21.40
N LEU A 20 -23.29 2.49 -20.42
CA LEU A 20 -22.47 1.29 -20.59
C LEU A 20 -22.49 0.27 -19.42
N GLY A 21 -23.43 0.31 -18.45
CA GLY A 21 -23.48 -0.70 -17.37
C GLY A 21 -24.60 -0.52 -16.33
N SER A 22 -25.05 -1.62 -15.71
CA SER A 22 -26.37 -1.77 -15.07
C SER A 22 -26.36 -2.21 -13.58
N ASP A 23 -25.70 -1.47 -12.67
CA ASP A 23 -25.95 -1.64 -11.21
C ASP A 23 -26.84 -0.51 -10.68
N ALA A 24 -28.01 -0.88 -10.14
CA ALA A 24 -29.01 0.05 -9.61
C ALA A 24 -28.59 0.80 -8.32
N ARG A 25 -27.50 0.36 -7.66
CA ARG A 25 -26.97 0.93 -6.40
C ARG A 25 -25.97 2.07 -6.58
N VAL A 26 -25.29 2.15 -7.73
CA VAL A 26 -24.31 3.22 -8.01
C VAL A 26 -24.97 4.27 -8.90
N ARG A 27 -25.40 5.39 -8.31
CA ARG A 27 -26.09 6.48 -9.03
C ARG A 27 -25.27 7.76 -9.07
N SER A 28 -24.25 7.87 -8.21
CA SER A 28 -23.38 9.02 -8.07
C SER A 28 -21.96 8.61 -7.61
N VAL A 29 -20.98 9.50 -7.79
CA VAL A 29 -19.60 9.30 -7.30
C VAL A 29 -19.60 9.21 -5.78
N SER A 30 -20.56 9.88 -5.14
CA SER A 30 -20.78 9.79 -3.69
C SER A 30 -21.22 8.39 -3.25
N ASP A 31 -22.07 7.71 -4.01
CA ASP A 31 -22.49 6.33 -3.70
C ASP A 31 -21.30 5.37 -3.86
N LEU A 32 -20.48 5.59 -4.89
CA LEU A 32 -19.27 4.82 -5.12
C LEU A 32 -18.23 5.04 -4.01
N ASN A 33 -18.00 6.29 -3.60
CA ASN A 33 -17.11 6.62 -2.50
C ASN A 33 -17.60 6.07 -1.16
N ALA A 34 -18.92 6.05 -0.92
CA ALA A 34 -19.49 5.42 0.27
C ALA A 34 -19.24 3.90 0.31
N LEU A 35 -19.22 3.25 -0.86
CA LEU A 35 -18.81 1.85 -0.98
C LEU A 35 -17.30 1.68 -0.79
N LEU A 36 -16.48 2.53 -1.40
CA LEU A 36 -15.01 2.50 -1.27
C LEU A 36 -14.52 2.77 0.16
N ARG A 37 -15.26 3.55 0.96
CA ARG A 37 -14.95 3.73 2.38
C ARG A 37 -15.29 2.51 3.24
N LYS A 38 -16.24 1.69 2.80
CA LYS A 38 -16.57 0.40 3.45
C LYS A 38 -15.69 -0.74 2.96
N CYS A 39 -15.17 -0.61 1.74
CA CYS A 39 -14.35 -1.60 1.06
C CYS A 39 -13.30 -0.89 0.17
N PRO A 40 -12.17 -0.46 0.76
CA PRO A 40 -11.09 0.19 0.03
C PRO A 40 -10.44 -0.77 -0.97
N LEU A 41 -10.39 -0.39 -2.25
CA LEU A 41 -9.74 -1.19 -3.29
C LEU A 41 -8.19 -1.20 -3.33
N PRO A 42 -7.42 -0.40 -2.57
CA PRO A 42 -5.95 -0.58 -2.49
C PRO A 42 -5.54 -1.77 -1.64
N ASN A 43 -6.34 -2.11 -0.63
CA ASN A 43 -6.16 -3.29 0.23
C ASN A 43 -6.70 -4.57 -0.43
N PHE A 44 -6.85 -4.57 -1.76
CA PHE A 44 -7.24 -5.75 -2.53
C PHE A 44 -6.00 -6.61 -2.78
N ASP A 45 -5.67 -7.48 -1.84
CA ASP A 45 -4.86 -8.66 -2.15
C ASP A 45 -5.77 -9.75 -2.72
N PRO A 46 -5.60 -10.19 -3.98
CA PRO A 46 -6.39 -11.27 -4.56
C PRO A 46 -6.12 -12.65 -3.91
N ASN A 47 -5.23 -12.74 -2.93
CA ASN A 47 -4.92 -13.95 -2.17
C ASN A 47 -5.53 -13.96 -0.75
N ASN A 48 -6.13 -12.86 -0.28
CA ASN A 48 -6.74 -12.77 1.04
C ASN A 48 -8.01 -13.65 1.13
N SER A 49 -8.18 -14.43 2.19
CA SER A 49 -9.30 -15.39 2.36
C SER A 49 -10.69 -14.72 2.53
N TYR A 50 -10.76 -13.43 2.88
CA TYR A 50 -11.99 -12.61 2.89
C TYR A 50 -12.59 -12.38 1.50
N PHE A 51 -11.84 -12.72 0.47
CA PHE A 51 -12.13 -12.46 -0.94
C PHE A 51 -13.41 -13.16 -1.45
N SER A 52 -13.73 -14.38 -1.00
CA SER A 52 -14.94 -15.08 -1.47
C SER A 52 -16.25 -14.38 -1.05
N HIS A 53 -16.26 -13.72 0.11
CA HIS A 53 -17.38 -12.91 0.60
C HIS A 53 -17.40 -11.50 0.00
N LEU A 54 -16.23 -10.88 -0.25
CA LEU A 54 -16.12 -9.57 -0.86
C LEU A 54 -16.50 -9.56 -2.35
N VAL A 55 -16.19 -10.62 -3.11
CA VAL A 55 -16.46 -10.71 -4.57
C VAL A 55 -17.94 -10.53 -4.89
N ALA A 56 -18.85 -11.06 -4.07
CA ALA A 56 -20.29 -10.88 -4.28
C ALA A 56 -20.76 -9.44 -4.07
N GLN A 57 -20.15 -8.71 -3.13
CA GLN A 57 -20.49 -7.31 -2.84
C GLN A 57 -19.77 -6.33 -3.76
N CYS A 58 -18.53 -6.63 -4.17
CA CYS A 58 -17.63 -5.72 -4.87
C CYS A 58 -17.68 -5.84 -6.40
N SER A 59 -17.91 -7.04 -6.94
CA SER A 59 -17.98 -7.30 -8.40
C SER A 59 -18.86 -6.32 -9.16
N THR A 60 -19.91 -5.86 -8.50
CA THR A 60 -20.93 -4.96 -9.02
C THR A 60 -20.53 -3.48 -9.13
N PHE A 61 -19.60 -2.99 -8.28
CA PHE A 61 -19.12 -1.60 -8.33
C PHE A 61 -17.67 -1.45 -8.81
N VAL A 62 -16.86 -2.50 -8.82
CA VAL A 62 -15.47 -2.48 -9.29
C VAL A 62 -15.35 -2.00 -10.74
N SER A 63 -16.31 -2.36 -11.60
CA SER A 63 -16.37 -1.87 -12.98
C SER A 63 -16.56 -0.35 -13.07
N TRP A 64 -17.26 0.26 -12.12
CA TRP A 64 -17.42 1.70 -12.02
C TRP A 64 -16.12 2.38 -11.55
N VAL A 65 -15.42 1.77 -10.59
CA VAL A 65 -14.12 2.29 -10.12
C VAL A 65 -13.10 2.28 -11.25
N TYR A 66 -12.99 1.17 -11.98
CA TYR A 66 -12.10 1.07 -13.14
C TYR A 66 -12.33 2.18 -14.17
N ARG A 67 -13.60 2.39 -14.51
CA ARG A 67 -13.97 3.39 -15.52
C ARG A 67 -13.64 4.80 -15.09
N LEU A 68 -13.83 5.12 -13.82
CA LEU A 68 -13.48 6.44 -13.28
C LEU A 68 -11.95 6.60 -13.17
N ASP A 69 -11.22 5.58 -12.75
CA ASP A 69 -9.74 5.59 -12.75
C ASP A 69 -9.20 5.88 -14.16
N VAL A 70 -9.66 5.12 -15.17
CA VAL A 70 -9.27 5.32 -16.59
C VAL A 70 -9.71 6.68 -17.13
N PHE A 71 -10.88 7.16 -16.73
CA PHE A 71 -11.37 8.46 -17.17
C PHE A 71 -10.51 9.60 -16.61
N VAL A 72 -10.25 9.58 -15.30
CA VAL A 72 -9.45 10.59 -14.60
C VAL A 72 -8.01 10.59 -15.13
N SER A 73 -7.37 9.42 -15.19
CA SER A 73 -6.00 9.29 -15.69
C SER A 73 -5.89 9.65 -17.18
N GLY A 74 -6.86 9.23 -17.99
CA GLY A 74 -6.90 9.51 -19.42
C GLY A 74 -7.10 11.00 -19.73
N TRP A 75 -7.97 11.67 -18.98
CA TRP A 75 -8.15 13.12 -19.10
C TRP A 75 -6.89 13.87 -18.67
N HIS A 76 -6.31 13.49 -17.54
CA HIS A 76 -5.10 14.13 -17.00
C HIS A 76 -3.92 13.95 -17.97
N SER A 77 -3.74 12.76 -18.54
CA SER A 77 -2.71 12.49 -19.55
C SER A 77 -2.89 13.33 -20.81
N ALA A 78 -4.13 13.62 -21.20
CA ALA A 78 -4.43 14.41 -22.40
C ALA A 78 -4.25 15.92 -22.21
N THR A 79 -4.37 16.42 -20.98
CA THR A 79 -4.42 17.86 -20.68
C THR A 79 -3.24 18.36 -19.85
N GLY A 80 -2.56 17.46 -19.13
CA GLY A 80 -1.48 17.77 -18.21
C GLY A 80 -1.95 18.49 -16.93
N HIS A 81 -0.98 18.96 -16.15
CA HIS A 81 -1.22 19.63 -14.88
C HIS A 81 -1.58 21.12 -15.07
N VAL A 82 -2.85 21.40 -15.40
CA VAL A 82 -3.38 22.75 -15.67
C VAL A 82 -3.73 23.60 -14.43
N LEU A 83 -3.56 23.06 -13.23
CA LEU A 83 -3.91 23.71 -11.95
C LEU A 83 -2.69 24.12 -11.11
N GLN A 84 -1.50 24.20 -11.72
CA GLN A 84 -0.27 24.57 -11.01
C GLN A 84 -0.39 25.91 -10.27
N GLY A 85 -0.03 25.93 -8.99
CA GLY A 85 -0.10 27.12 -8.13
C GLY A 85 -1.52 27.62 -7.85
N LYS A 86 -2.55 26.80 -8.11
CA LYS A 86 -3.94 27.09 -7.77
C LYS A 86 -4.36 26.24 -6.58
N TYR A 87 -4.96 26.91 -5.61
CA TYR A 87 -5.60 26.23 -4.49
C TYR A 87 -6.96 25.70 -4.88
N MET A 88 -7.20 24.47 -4.44
CA MET A 88 -8.48 23.80 -4.52
C MET A 88 -9.06 23.61 -3.13
N TYR A 89 -10.39 23.51 -3.08
CA TYR A 89 -11.15 23.51 -1.84
C TYR A 89 -12.09 22.32 -1.80
N ARG A 90 -12.20 21.69 -0.63
CA ARG A 90 -13.24 20.69 -0.37
C ARG A 90 -13.80 20.83 1.03
N GLY A 91 -15.05 20.41 1.18
CA GLY A 91 -15.61 20.16 2.48
C GLY A 91 -15.00 18.92 3.13
N SER A 92 -14.74 18.98 4.43
CA SER A 92 -14.46 17.79 5.26
C SER A 92 -15.55 17.59 6.31
N PRO A 93 -15.88 16.36 6.74
CA PRO A 93 -16.77 16.15 7.89
C PRO A 93 -16.21 16.84 9.14
N VAL A 94 -17.04 17.61 9.87
CA VAL A 94 -16.59 18.35 11.08
C VAL A 94 -16.01 17.41 12.13
N GLU A 95 -16.57 16.20 12.22
CA GLU A 95 -16.22 15.17 13.20
C GLU A 95 -14.77 14.71 13.10
N VAL A 96 -14.16 14.78 11.91
CA VAL A 96 -12.77 14.33 11.69
C VAL A 96 -11.78 15.28 12.38
N LEU A 97 -12.06 16.58 12.43
CA LEU A 97 -11.21 17.57 13.11
C LEU A 97 -11.67 17.87 14.54
N ASP A 98 -12.96 17.72 14.85
CA ASP A 98 -13.54 18.08 16.16
C ASP A 98 -13.32 17.01 17.24
N LYS A 99 -12.95 15.76 16.87
CA LYS A 99 -12.47 14.75 17.82
C LYS A 99 -11.25 15.22 18.65
N GLN A 100 -10.57 16.30 18.23
CA GLN A 100 -9.45 16.91 18.94
C GLN A 100 -9.75 18.29 19.55
N HIS A 101 -11.03 18.70 19.64
CA HIS A 101 -11.50 19.91 20.34
C HIS A 101 -10.98 21.28 19.82
N TYR A 102 -10.41 21.36 18.62
CA TYR A 102 -9.83 22.61 18.09
C TYR A 102 -10.86 23.62 17.53
N VAL A 103 -12.06 23.18 17.13
CA VAL A 103 -13.04 24.03 16.43
C VAL A 103 -14.19 24.49 17.35
N SER A 104 -14.36 23.83 18.50
CA SER A 104 -15.53 23.98 19.38
C SER A 104 -15.37 24.90 20.60
N THR A 105 -14.17 25.42 20.90
CA THR A 105 -13.90 26.09 22.19
C THR A 105 -13.92 27.63 22.19
N GLY A 106 -14.27 28.28 21.08
CA GLY A 106 -14.38 29.76 21.02
C GLY A 106 -13.03 30.51 21.04
N ASN A 107 -11.92 29.82 21.24
CA ASN A 107 -10.58 30.34 20.97
C ASN A 107 -10.31 30.26 19.47
N THR A 108 -10.01 31.41 18.85
CA THR A 108 -9.58 31.45 17.44
C THR A 108 -8.07 31.22 17.39
N PRO A 109 -7.59 30.12 16.78
CA PRO A 109 -6.15 29.94 16.57
C PRO A 109 -5.59 31.05 15.67
N GLY A 110 -4.29 31.32 15.81
CA GLY A 110 -3.60 32.18 14.85
C GLY A 110 -3.55 31.53 13.47
N ALA A 111 -3.49 32.32 12.41
CA ALA A 111 -3.22 31.77 11.08
C ALA A 111 -1.85 31.06 11.08
N GLY A 112 -1.79 29.87 10.50
CA GLY A 112 -0.62 28.98 10.53
C GLY A 112 -0.49 28.11 11.78
N THR A 113 -1.42 28.17 12.74
CA THR A 113 -1.42 27.22 13.87
C THR A 113 -1.74 25.81 13.37
N HIS A 114 -0.82 24.87 13.53
CA HIS A 114 -1.03 23.47 13.18
C HIS A 114 -2.17 22.85 14.02
N ILE A 115 -2.98 22.02 13.37
CA ILE A 115 -4.18 21.38 13.91
C ILE A 115 -3.90 19.88 13.97
N GLY A 116 -3.30 19.43 15.07
CA GLY A 116 -3.00 18.02 15.31
C GLY A 116 -2.00 17.39 14.34
N ALA A 117 -1.46 16.24 14.72
CA ALA A 117 -0.61 15.40 13.87
C ALA A 117 -1.41 14.15 13.49
N PHE A 118 -2.27 14.26 12.47
CA PHE A 118 -3.04 13.12 11.96
C PHE A 118 -3.12 13.20 10.44
N ALA A 119 -3.47 12.07 9.82
CA ALA A 119 -3.70 11.95 8.39
C ALA A 119 -5.18 11.67 8.11
N LEU A 120 -5.75 12.34 7.11
CA LEU A 120 -7.06 11.98 6.58
C LEU A 120 -6.88 11.16 5.29
N VAL A 121 -7.02 9.84 5.43
CA VAL A 121 -6.96 8.90 4.31
C VAL A 121 -8.30 8.88 3.58
N GLU A 122 -8.26 9.09 2.26
CA GLU A 122 -9.43 9.01 1.39
C GLU A 122 -9.28 7.89 0.36
N PRO A 123 -9.87 6.71 0.62
CA PRO A 123 -9.81 5.57 -0.29
C PRO A 123 -10.71 5.72 -1.53
N GLY A 124 -11.58 6.74 -1.54
CA GLY A 124 -12.44 7.11 -2.66
C GLY A 124 -11.85 8.23 -3.52
N PHE A 125 -12.50 8.52 -4.64
CA PHE A 125 -12.14 9.67 -5.48
C PHE A 125 -12.37 10.97 -4.71
N VAL A 126 -11.42 11.91 -4.78
CA VAL A 126 -11.55 13.18 -4.06
C VAL A 126 -12.24 14.22 -4.92
N SER A 127 -13.37 14.72 -4.42
CA SER A 127 -14.12 15.83 -4.95
C SER A 127 -13.59 17.16 -4.44
N CYS A 128 -13.23 18.10 -5.33
CA CYS A 128 -12.90 19.46 -4.91
C CYS A 128 -13.30 20.52 -5.95
N THR A 129 -13.20 21.79 -5.56
CA THR A 129 -13.67 22.92 -6.35
C THR A 129 -12.78 24.14 -6.12
N GLY A 130 -12.67 25.02 -7.11
CA GLY A 130 -11.94 26.30 -6.99
C GLY A 130 -12.69 27.35 -6.18
N SER A 131 -13.92 27.07 -5.74
CA SER A 131 -14.77 28.01 -4.99
C SER A 131 -14.90 27.61 -3.52
N ARG A 132 -14.38 28.48 -2.63
CA ARG A 132 -14.60 28.37 -1.17
C ARG A 132 -16.07 28.34 -0.80
N GLU A 133 -16.89 29.16 -1.46
CA GLU A 133 -18.34 29.21 -1.25
C GLU A 133 -19.01 27.88 -1.63
N ALA A 134 -18.51 27.22 -2.67
CA ALA A 134 -19.01 25.91 -3.05
C ALA A 134 -18.60 24.81 -2.07
N ALA A 135 -17.35 24.83 -1.60
CA ALA A 135 -16.84 23.90 -0.59
C ALA A 135 -17.56 24.05 0.76
N ALA A 136 -17.91 25.29 1.14
CA ALA A 136 -18.63 25.63 2.36
C ALA A 136 -20.03 24.99 2.50
N ARG A 137 -20.64 24.58 1.38
CA ARG A 137 -21.99 23.96 1.35
C ARG A 137 -22.01 22.53 1.89
N SER A 138 -20.86 21.88 1.98
CA SER A 138 -20.72 20.49 2.41
C SER A 138 -19.65 20.42 3.49
N GLY A 139 -19.98 19.91 4.67
CA GLY A 139 -18.98 19.65 5.71
C GLY A 139 -18.88 20.72 6.80
N GLY A 140 -17.95 20.43 7.70
CA GLY A 140 -17.65 21.13 8.93
C GLY A 140 -16.51 22.13 8.87
N CYS A 141 -15.53 21.87 8.01
CA CYS A 141 -14.46 22.80 7.66
C CYS A 141 -14.19 22.74 6.15
N ILE A 142 -13.42 23.70 5.66
CA ILE A 142 -12.95 23.78 4.28
C ILE A 142 -11.46 23.42 4.29
N LEU A 143 -11.11 22.31 3.64
CA LEU A 143 -9.72 21.98 3.35
C LEU A 143 -9.27 22.78 2.12
N ARG A 144 -8.12 23.43 2.23
CA ARG A 144 -7.43 24.19 1.18
C ARG A 144 -6.09 23.51 0.91
N PHE A 145 -5.85 23.15 -0.35
CA PHE A 145 -4.65 22.41 -0.75
C PHE A 145 -4.32 22.70 -2.21
N GLU A 146 -3.06 22.49 -2.59
CA GLU A 146 -2.66 22.41 -4.00
C GLU A 146 -2.66 20.95 -4.45
N ILE A 147 -2.89 20.72 -5.74
CA ILE A 147 -2.81 19.38 -6.31
C ILE A 147 -1.37 19.15 -6.78
N PRO A 148 -0.63 18.15 -6.26
CA PRO A 148 0.72 17.85 -6.74
C PRO A 148 0.72 17.41 -8.21
N GLN A 149 1.82 17.64 -8.93
CA GLN A 149 1.95 17.24 -10.34
C GLN A 149 1.74 15.74 -10.58
N ARG A 150 2.07 14.90 -9.60
CA ARG A 150 1.94 13.44 -9.67
C ARG A 150 0.53 12.90 -9.42
N VAL A 151 -0.43 13.76 -9.08
CA VAL A 151 -1.81 13.36 -8.78
C VAL A 151 -2.68 13.57 -10.01
N SER A 152 -3.29 12.50 -10.51
CA SER A 152 -4.21 12.58 -11.65
C SER A 152 -5.55 13.17 -11.23
N TYR A 153 -6.14 13.98 -12.10
CA TYR A 153 -7.47 14.55 -11.88
C TYR A 153 -8.18 14.88 -13.19
N TYR A 154 -9.51 14.85 -13.15
CA TYR A 154 -10.39 15.49 -14.14
C TYR A 154 -10.75 16.90 -13.66
N TYR A 155 -10.69 17.89 -14.54
CA TYR A 155 -11.09 19.27 -14.23
C TYR A 155 -12.02 19.85 -15.28
N ASP A 156 -13.10 20.48 -14.82
CA ASP A 156 -14.10 21.12 -15.67
C ASP A 156 -14.76 22.30 -14.96
N ASP A 157 -14.53 23.50 -15.49
CA ASP A 157 -15.17 24.74 -15.07
C ASP A 157 -15.19 24.95 -13.54
N GLY A 158 -13.99 24.89 -12.94
CA GLY A 158 -13.81 25.12 -11.51
C GLY A 158 -14.08 23.91 -10.62
N ASP A 159 -14.61 22.80 -11.14
CA ASP A 159 -14.82 21.57 -10.38
C ASP A 159 -13.79 20.51 -10.77
N CYS A 160 -13.37 19.71 -9.80
CA CYS A 160 -12.31 18.74 -9.96
C CYS A 160 -12.67 17.41 -9.29
N LEU A 161 -12.27 16.32 -9.94
CA LEU A 161 -12.35 14.97 -9.41
C LEU A 161 -10.96 14.35 -9.51
N LEU A 162 -10.30 14.19 -8.37
CA LEU A 162 -8.98 13.61 -8.28
C LEU A 162 -9.09 12.09 -8.21
N GLU A 163 -8.00 11.42 -8.55
CA GLU A 163 -7.83 9.99 -8.30
C GLU A 163 -8.09 9.61 -6.83
N ARG A 164 -8.29 8.32 -6.61
CA ARG A 164 -8.56 7.76 -5.28
C ARG A 164 -7.26 7.45 -4.52
N ASN A 165 -7.38 7.14 -3.23
CA ASN A 165 -6.27 6.78 -2.33
C ASN A 165 -5.31 7.94 -2.12
N LEU A 166 -5.89 9.08 -1.77
CA LEU A 166 -5.14 10.28 -1.43
C LEU A 166 -5.18 10.46 0.08
N ILE A 167 -4.13 11.07 0.62
CA ILE A 167 -3.99 11.35 2.03
C ILE A 167 -3.83 12.86 2.19
N PHE A 168 -4.59 13.45 3.10
CA PHE A 168 -4.39 14.83 3.52
C PHE A 168 -3.61 14.83 4.83
N ILE A 169 -2.54 15.61 4.88
CA ILE A 169 -1.64 15.75 6.02
C ILE A 169 -1.35 17.22 6.28
N ASP A 170 -0.57 17.50 7.32
CA ASP A 170 -0.07 18.84 7.68
C ASP A 170 -1.18 19.90 7.74
N PHE A 171 -2.15 19.68 8.63
CA PHE A 171 -3.29 20.56 8.79
C PHE A 171 -2.88 21.82 9.55
N ALA A 172 -3.11 23.00 8.97
CA ALA A 172 -2.87 24.28 9.62
C ALA A 172 -4.07 25.22 9.49
N PHE A 173 -4.44 25.88 10.58
CA PHE A 173 -5.53 26.84 10.58
C PHE A 173 -5.19 28.00 9.65
N HIS A 174 -5.99 28.21 8.60
CA HIS A 174 -5.79 29.30 7.66
C HIS A 174 -6.57 30.54 8.09
N GLY A 175 -7.83 30.35 8.49
CA GLY A 175 -8.73 31.45 8.82
C GLY A 175 -10.19 31.04 8.77
N TRP A 176 -11.08 32.03 8.87
CA TRP A 176 -12.52 31.80 8.85
C TRP A 176 -13.13 32.23 7.52
N HIS A 177 -14.08 31.44 7.02
CA HIS A 177 -14.92 31.77 5.86
C HIS A 177 -16.38 31.88 6.32
N GLU A 178 -17.03 32.99 6.00
CA GLU A 178 -18.44 33.22 6.29
C GLU A 178 -19.28 32.78 5.09
N ALA A 179 -20.16 31.81 5.28
CA ALA A 179 -21.07 31.32 4.24
C ALA A 179 -22.41 30.90 4.84
N ALA A 180 -23.51 31.34 4.22
CA ALA A 180 -24.88 31.01 4.64
C ALA A 180 -25.16 31.23 6.14
N GLY A 181 -24.58 32.28 6.74
CA GLY A 181 -24.72 32.60 8.16
C GLY A 181 -23.95 31.68 9.12
N ARG A 182 -23.02 30.87 8.59
CA ARG A 182 -22.09 30.05 9.37
C ARG A 182 -20.66 30.55 9.20
N ARG A 183 -19.92 30.55 10.31
CA ARG A 183 -18.48 30.75 10.35
C ARG A 183 -17.78 29.40 10.24
N ILE A 184 -17.06 29.15 9.15
CA ILE A 184 -16.47 27.85 8.81
C ILE A 184 -14.95 27.98 8.80
N ALA A 185 -14.27 27.08 9.50
CA ALA A 185 -12.80 27.07 9.52
C ALA A 185 -12.26 26.65 8.14
N VAL A 186 -11.30 27.41 7.64
CA VAL A 186 -10.46 27.05 6.49
C VAL A 186 -9.16 26.50 7.05
N VAL A 187 -8.76 25.34 6.56
CA VAL A 187 -7.58 24.61 7.01
C VAL A 187 -6.72 24.33 5.80
N ASP A 188 -5.49 24.84 5.83
CA ASP A 188 -4.45 24.47 4.87
C ASP A 188 -4.02 23.04 5.15
N CYS A 189 -3.75 22.28 4.09
CA CYS A 189 -3.28 20.90 4.18
C CYS A 189 -2.46 20.53 2.95
N GLU A 190 -1.56 19.58 3.12
CA GLU A 190 -0.83 18.95 2.04
C GLU A 190 -1.61 17.73 1.54
N LEU A 191 -1.69 17.60 0.22
CA LEU A 191 -2.26 16.43 -0.44
C LEU A 191 -1.12 15.52 -0.92
N VAL A 192 -1.10 14.27 -0.45
CA VAL A 192 -0.12 13.28 -0.89
C VAL A 192 -0.80 12.05 -1.49
N PRO A 193 -0.30 11.49 -2.60
CA PRO A 193 -0.76 10.18 -3.07
C PRO A 193 -0.28 9.10 -2.13
N HIS A 194 -1.11 8.09 -1.89
CA HIS A 194 -0.72 6.90 -1.15
C HIS A 194 0.37 6.13 -1.92
N ARG A 195 1.54 5.91 -1.30
CA ARG A 195 2.65 5.13 -1.91
C ARG A 195 2.17 3.70 -2.24
N GLY A 196 2.48 3.22 -3.45
CA GLY A 196 2.11 1.89 -3.94
C GLY A 196 0.85 1.83 -4.83
N TYR A 197 0.08 2.92 -4.93
CA TYR A 197 -1.11 2.96 -5.78
C TYR A 197 -0.77 3.23 -7.25
N ASP A 198 -0.99 2.22 -8.10
CA ASP A 198 -1.01 2.34 -9.56
C ASP A 198 -2.30 1.69 -10.09
N PRO A 199 -3.28 2.49 -10.57
CA PRO A 199 -4.54 1.96 -11.07
C PRO A 199 -4.34 0.97 -12.24
N GLU A 200 -3.39 1.21 -13.14
CA GLU A 200 -3.16 0.32 -14.28
C GLU A 200 -2.62 -1.04 -13.82
N ARG A 201 -1.62 -1.05 -12.93
CA ARG A 201 -1.09 -2.30 -12.35
C ARG A 201 -2.16 -3.09 -11.59
N PHE A 202 -3.01 -2.40 -10.84
CA PHE A 202 -4.12 -3.03 -10.11
C PHE A 202 -5.04 -3.83 -11.03
N PHE A 203 -5.48 -3.25 -12.15
CA PHE A 203 -6.38 -3.92 -13.08
C PHE A 203 -5.69 -4.98 -13.94
N ILE A 204 -4.41 -4.80 -14.28
CA ILE A 204 -3.59 -5.82 -14.96
C ILE A 204 -3.43 -7.07 -14.07
N SER A 205 -3.18 -6.88 -12.77
CA SER A 205 -3.12 -7.98 -11.78
C SER A 205 -4.43 -8.75 -11.71
N MET A 206 -5.58 -8.05 -11.74
CA MET A 206 -6.90 -8.69 -11.81
C MET A 206 -7.14 -9.48 -13.10
N GLN A 207 -6.61 -9.04 -14.24
CA GLN A 207 -6.76 -9.72 -15.54
C GLN A 207 -5.97 -11.04 -15.61
N ASN A 208 -4.77 -11.07 -15.04
CA ASN A 208 -3.87 -12.24 -15.12
C ASN A 208 -4.30 -13.43 -14.26
N LYS A 209 -5.15 -13.23 -13.23
CA LYS A 209 -5.62 -14.28 -12.31
C LYS A 209 -6.90 -15.04 -12.77
N ASN A 210 -7.19 -15.11 -14.08
CA ASN A 210 -8.28 -15.92 -14.67
C ASN A 210 -9.73 -15.54 -14.25
N TRP A 211 -9.99 -14.25 -14.00
CA TRP A 211 -11.29 -13.69 -13.58
C TRP A 211 -12.26 -13.36 -14.74
N GLY A 212 -12.10 -14.05 -15.88
CA GLY A 212 -12.70 -13.70 -17.18
C GLY A 212 -14.23 -13.62 -17.24
N LEU A 213 -14.96 -14.20 -16.30
CA LEU A 213 -16.43 -14.17 -16.27
C LEU A 213 -17.00 -12.86 -15.67
N ILE A 214 -16.31 -12.22 -14.73
CA ILE A 214 -16.71 -10.91 -14.17
C ILE A 214 -16.32 -9.78 -15.16
N ILE A 215 -15.22 -9.99 -15.88
CA ILE A 215 -14.62 -9.02 -16.80
C ILE A 215 -15.25 -9.07 -18.21
N LEU A 216 -16.03 -10.11 -18.58
CA LEU A 216 -16.65 -10.20 -19.91
C LEU A 216 -17.55 -8.97 -20.25
N SER A 217 -18.11 -8.31 -19.24
CA SER A 217 -18.82 -7.01 -19.39
C SER A 217 -17.89 -5.81 -19.61
N CYS A 218 -16.65 -5.90 -19.16
CA CYS A 218 -15.60 -4.88 -19.26
C CYS A 218 -14.76 -5.02 -20.55
N VAL A 219 -14.58 -6.24 -21.07
CA VAL A 219 -13.86 -6.50 -22.34
C VAL A 219 -14.57 -5.84 -23.52
N VAL A 220 -15.90 -5.83 -23.55
CA VAL A 220 -16.67 -5.13 -24.59
C VAL A 220 -16.34 -3.63 -24.58
N CYS A 221 -16.16 -3.01 -23.41
CA CYS A 221 -15.77 -1.60 -23.32
C CYS A 221 -14.31 -1.35 -23.73
N ALA A 222 -13.37 -2.22 -23.34
CA ALA A 222 -11.96 -2.08 -23.73
C ALA A 222 -11.75 -2.27 -25.24
N VAL A 223 -12.45 -3.23 -25.86
CA VAL A 223 -12.46 -3.44 -27.31
C VAL A 223 -13.13 -2.27 -28.02
N LEU A 224 -14.26 -1.75 -27.51
CA LEU A 224 -14.91 -0.57 -28.08
C LEU A 224 -14.06 0.71 -27.94
N ILE A 225 -13.29 0.88 -26.86
CA ILE A 225 -12.36 2.00 -26.66
C ILE A 225 -11.12 1.86 -27.56
N TYR A 226 -10.58 0.65 -27.72
CA TYR A 226 -9.51 0.38 -28.67
C TYR A 226 -9.95 0.64 -30.12
N LEU A 227 -11.16 0.19 -30.50
CA LEU A 227 -11.77 0.45 -31.79
C LEU A 227 -12.13 1.95 -31.98
N TRP A 228 -12.54 2.65 -30.93
CA TRP A 228 -12.77 4.10 -30.91
C TRP A 228 -11.48 4.92 -31.04
N ARG A 229 -10.38 4.48 -30.40
CA ARG A 229 -9.04 5.06 -30.57
C ARG A 229 -8.56 4.89 -32.02
N ARG A 230 -8.79 3.72 -32.61
CA ARG A 230 -8.43 3.43 -33.99
C ARG A 230 -9.27 4.21 -35.00
N SER A 231 -10.57 4.45 -34.73
CA SER A 231 -11.44 5.23 -35.63
C SER A 231 -11.20 6.74 -35.61
N ARG A 232 -10.44 7.25 -34.62
CA ARG A 232 -10.05 8.68 -34.54
C ARG A 232 -8.65 8.98 -35.07
N GLN A 233 -7.84 7.98 -35.38
CA GLN A 233 -6.54 8.20 -36.02
C GLN A 233 -6.64 8.51 -37.52
N ASP A 234 -7.81 8.31 -38.15
CA ASP A 234 -8.02 8.53 -39.59
C ASP A 234 -8.94 9.72 -39.93
N VAL A 235 -9.03 10.75 -39.07
CA VAL A 235 -9.78 11.98 -39.42
C VAL A 235 -8.80 13.13 -39.62
N PRO A 236 -8.62 13.65 -40.86
CA PRO A 236 -7.85 14.88 -41.07
C PRO A 236 -8.53 16.03 -40.34
N SER A 237 -7.74 16.87 -39.68
CA SER A 237 -8.18 18.09 -39.02
C SER A 237 -8.89 19.02 -40.02
N VAL A 238 -10.22 19.10 -39.93
CA VAL A 238 -11.00 20.15 -40.59
C VAL A 238 -11.30 21.23 -39.57
N VAL A 239 -10.64 22.37 -39.76
CA VAL A 239 -11.02 23.67 -39.18
C VAL A 239 -12.41 24.01 -39.72
N VAL A 240 -13.37 24.27 -38.83
CA VAL A 240 -14.69 24.76 -39.23
C VAL A 240 -14.81 26.21 -38.79
N ASP A 241 -14.60 27.12 -39.74
CA ASP A 241 -15.21 28.44 -39.72
C ASP A 241 -16.71 28.32 -40.04
N ARG A 242 -17.50 29.21 -39.43
CA ARG A 242 -18.94 29.36 -39.65
C ARG A 242 -19.21 29.82 -41.09
N GLU A 243 -20.18 29.18 -41.76
CA GLU A 243 -21.37 29.83 -42.33
C GLU A 243 -22.33 28.82 -43.03
N SER A 244 -23.54 29.33 -43.29
CA SER A 244 -24.79 28.69 -43.73
C SER A 244 -24.77 27.71 -44.92
N ALA A 245 -25.63 26.68 -44.90
CA ALA A 245 -26.78 26.49 -45.82
C ALA A 245 -27.34 25.04 -45.83
N THR A 246 -28.68 24.98 -45.84
CA THR A 246 -29.65 23.94 -46.24
C THR A 246 -29.22 22.67 -47.02
N GLY A 247 -29.83 21.51 -46.72
CA GLY A 247 -30.08 20.43 -47.72
C GLY A 247 -30.14 18.96 -47.26
N THR A 248 -31.35 18.45 -47.04
CA THR A 248 -31.92 17.09 -47.30
C THR A 248 -31.09 15.80 -47.51
N THR A 249 -31.47 14.75 -46.74
CA THR A 249 -31.71 13.30 -47.04
C THR A 249 -30.69 12.45 -47.81
N ARG A 250 -30.33 11.23 -47.31
CA ARG A 250 -30.98 9.92 -47.55
C ARG A 250 -30.05 8.71 -47.24
N ALA A 251 -30.65 7.70 -46.58
CA ALA A 251 -30.41 6.25 -46.46
C ALA A 251 -29.19 5.53 -47.08
N GLY A 252 -28.72 4.48 -46.38
CA GLY A 252 -28.64 3.15 -47.00
C GLY A 252 -27.53 2.17 -46.55
N LYS A 253 -27.97 1.12 -45.85
CA LYS A 253 -27.64 -0.32 -46.02
C LYS A 253 -26.29 -0.93 -45.58
N SER A 254 -26.46 -1.74 -44.53
CA SER A 254 -25.87 -3.06 -44.21
C SER A 254 -25.47 -3.95 -45.40
N CYS A 255 -24.38 -4.72 -45.22
CA CYS A 255 -24.30 -6.15 -45.56
C CYS A 255 -23.28 -6.89 -44.67
N THR A 256 -23.70 -8.07 -44.20
CA THR A 256 -23.01 -9.15 -43.48
C THR A 256 -22.17 -10.04 -44.41
N CYS A 257 -21.10 -10.70 -43.92
CA CYS A 257 -21.05 -12.16 -43.63
C CYS A 257 -19.63 -12.75 -43.42
N ASP A 258 -19.58 -13.66 -42.44
CA ASP A 258 -18.92 -14.97 -42.37
C ASP A 258 -17.39 -15.22 -42.27
N ASN A 259 -17.12 -16.02 -41.23
CA ASN A 259 -15.91 -16.73 -40.84
C ASN A 259 -15.49 -17.83 -41.83
N LYS A 260 -14.18 -18.04 -41.97
CA LYS A 260 -13.61 -19.37 -42.19
C LYS A 260 -12.22 -19.52 -41.58
N THR A 261 -12.06 -20.60 -40.85
CA THR A 261 -10.87 -21.15 -40.21
C THR A 261 -9.87 -21.72 -41.21
N SER A 262 -8.56 -21.62 -40.90
CA SER A 262 -7.54 -22.55 -41.40
C SER A 262 -6.39 -22.71 -40.41
N THR A 263 -6.13 -23.95 -40.02
CA THR A 263 -4.97 -24.46 -39.30
C THR A 263 -3.79 -24.68 -40.26
N THR A 264 -2.57 -24.40 -39.81
CA THR A 264 -1.34 -25.04 -40.33
C THR A 264 -0.26 -25.09 -39.26
N THR A 265 0.31 -26.28 -39.11
CA THR A 265 1.48 -26.67 -38.31
C THR A 265 2.77 -26.52 -39.12
N GLY A 266 3.89 -26.24 -38.46
CA GLY A 266 5.25 -26.33 -39.04
C GLY A 266 6.29 -25.69 -38.11
N GLY A 267 7.33 -26.44 -37.71
CA GLY A 267 8.25 -26.05 -36.65
C GLY A 267 9.71 -25.83 -37.05
N SER A 268 10.52 -25.67 -35.98
CA SER A 268 11.98 -25.83 -35.83
C SER A 268 12.93 -24.62 -35.95
N THR A 269 13.73 -24.50 -34.87
CA THR A 269 15.16 -24.11 -34.75
C THR A 269 15.60 -22.63 -34.81
N GLY A 270 15.88 -22.08 -33.61
CA GLY A 270 17.21 -21.61 -33.16
C GLY A 270 17.78 -20.29 -33.69
N THR A 271 17.96 -19.30 -32.79
CA THR A 271 19.25 -18.66 -32.43
C THR A 271 19.01 -17.47 -31.48
N SER A 272 19.81 -17.44 -30.41
CA SER A 272 19.90 -16.42 -29.37
C SER A 272 20.50 -15.10 -29.85
N THR A 273 19.95 -13.98 -29.39
CA THR A 273 20.69 -12.72 -29.12
C THR A 273 19.95 -11.97 -28.03
N GLY A 274 20.64 -11.73 -26.91
CA GLY A 274 20.07 -11.19 -25.69
C GLY A 274 19.71 -9.72 -25.76
N THR A 275 18.76 -9.34 -24.91
CA THR A 275 18.61 -8.00 -24.37
C THR A 275 17.98 -8.17 -22.99
N SER A 276 18.80 -8.09 -21.95
CA SER A 276 18.37 -8.13 -20.55
C SER A 276 17.79 -6.76 -20.19
N THR A 277 16.47 -6.62 -20.31
CA THR A 277 15.71 -5.57 -19.61
C THR A 277 15.23 -6.17 -18.30
N GLY A 278 15.81 -5.72 -17.18
CA GLY A 278 15.48 -6.18 -15.84
C GLY A 278 14.02 -5.94 -15.49
N THR A 279 13.20 -6.97 -15.66
CA THR A 279 11.95 -7.15 -14.93
C THR A 279 12.29 -7.37 -13.45
N GLY A 280 11.65 -6.62 -12.56
CA GLY A 280 11.82 -6.73 -11.12
C GLY A 280 11.79 -8.19 -10.67
N ALA A 281 12.88 -8.66 -10.09
CA ALA A 281 12.94 -9.97 -9.49
C ALA A 281 11.89 -10.02 -8.38
N SER A 282 10.87 -10.86 -8.54
CA SER A 282 10.05 -11.30 -7.42
C SER A 282 11.01 -11.88 -6.38
N VAL A 283 10.97 -11.38 -5.15
CA VAL A 283 11.71 -11.99 -4.05
C VAL A 283 11.27 -13.46 -3.98
N ALA A 284 12.23 -14.38 -4.04
CA ALA A 284 11.91 -15.80 -3.91
C ALA A 284 11.40 -16.06 -2.49
N GLY A 285 10.21 -16.66 -2.37
CA GLY A 285 9.74 -17.18 -1.10
C GLY A 285 10.73 -18.20 -0.55
N LEU A 286 10.89 -18.24 0.78
CA LEU A 286 11.77 -19.21 1.43
C LEU A 286 11.10 -20.57 1.47
N SER A 287 11.88 -21.64 1.34
CA SER A 287 11.40 -22.99 1.63
C SER A 287 11.11 -23.10 3.13
N ALA A 288 10.06 -23.83 3.51
CA ALA A 288 9.81 -24.19 4.92
C ALA A 288 10.94 -25.00 5.57
N SER A 289 11.89 -25.51 4.77
CA SER A 289 13.09 -26.23 5.21
C SER A 289 14.36 -25.37 5.21
N THR A 290 14.26 -24.05 4.99
CA THR A 290 15.43 -23.15 4.95
C THR A 290 16.05 -23.08 6.33
N SER A 291 17.35 -23.31 6.45
CA SER A 291 18.08 -23.12 7.72
C SER A 291 18.43 -21.65 7.94
N MET A 292 18.42 -21.17 9.19
CA MET A 292 18.87 -19.82 9.54
C MET A 292 20.05 -19.84 10.52
N TYR A 293 21.05 -19.02 10.24
CA TYR A 293 22.17 -18.74 11.12
C TYR A 293 22.09 -17.30 11.62
N MET A 294 21.87 -17.12 12.92
CA MET A 294 21.70 -15.82 13.56
C MET A 294 23.03 -15.26 14.03
N LEU A 295 23.55 -14.20 13.39
CA LEU A 295 24.78 -13.52 13.81
C LEU A 295 24.54 -12.08 14.31
N ALA A 296 23.31 -11.57 14.14
CA ALA A 296 22.98 -10.19 14.47
C ALA A 296 22.86 -9.95 15.99
N TRP A 297 22.37 -10.95 16.73
CA TRP A 297 22.12 -10.85 18.16
C TRP A 297 22.26 -12.21 18.86
N SER A 298 22.64 -12.17 20.14
CA SER A 298 22.54 -13.25 21.13
C SER A 298 22.71 -12.65 22.54
N ASN A 299 22.18 -13.31 23.58
CA ASN A 299 22.33 -12.83 24.96
C ASN A 299 23.75 -13.07 25.49
N THR A 300 24.44 -14.08 24.99
CA THR A 300 25.86 -14.36 25.27
C THR A 300 26.81 -13.37 24.58
N GLY A 301 26.36 -12.70 23.52
CA GLY A 301 27.20 -11.94 22.58
C GLY A 301 28.09 -12.82 21.69
N ASP A 302 27.88 -14.15 21.71
CA ASP A 302 28.71 -15.15 21.05
C ASP A 302 28.10 -15.71 19.76
N GLY A 303 27.04 -15.09 19.21
CA GLY A 303 26.40 -15.53 17.96
C GLY A 303 27.38 -15.65 16.77
N ASP A 304 28.46 -14.87 16.75
CA ASP A 304 29.51 -14.96 15.73
C ASP A 304 30.37 -16.24 15.81
N LYS A 305 30.29 -16.99 16.91
CA LYS A 305 30.96 -18.28 17.10
C LYS A 305 30.16 -19.46 16.54
N THR A 306 28.90 -19.26 16.15
CA THR A 306 28.05 -20.32 15.58
C THR A 306 28.75 -21.03 14.44
N THR A 307 28.83 -22.36 14.53
CA THR A 307 29.45 -23.17 13.47
C THR A 307 28.53 -23.21 12.26
N MET A 308 29.02 -22.71 11.13
CA MET A 308 28.29 -22.66 9.86
C MET A 308 28.94 -23.53 8.79
N PRO A 309 28.17 -24.12 7.87
CA PRO A 309 28.68 -24.76 6.66
C PRO A 309 29.55 -23.82 5.81
N SER A 310 30.48 -24.36 5.04
CA SER A 310 31.25 -23.56 4.08
C SER A 310 30.47 -23.23 2.80
N ASP A 311 29.44 -24.02 2.49
CA ASP A 311 28.48 -23.81 1.40
C ASP A 311 27.12 -23.51 2.03
N GLY A 312 26.65 -22.29 1.83
CA GLY A 312 25.41 -21.76 2.38
C GLY A 312 24.17 -22.01 1.52
N THR A 313 24.29 -22.79 0.44
CA THR A 313 23.17 -23.02 -0.48
C THR A 313 21.95 -23.56 0.26
N GLY A 314 20.83 -22.82 0.19
CA GLY A 314 19.58 -23.18 0.85
C GLY A 314 19.47 -22.74 2.32
N ALA A 315 20.43 -21.94 2.81
CA ALA A 315 20.41 -21.34 4.13
C ALA A 315 20.44 -19.81 4.06
N ILE A 316 19.98 -19.18 5.13
CA ILE A 316 20.01 -17.73 5.33
C ILE A 316 20.91 -17.38 6.52
N VAL A 317 21.66 -16.29 6.40
CA VAL A 317 22.41 -15.71 7.50
C VAL A 317 21.80 -14.35 7.87
N MET A 318 21.56 -14.13 9.16
CA MET A 318 21.09 -12.86 9.70
C MET A 318 22.27 -12.05 10.19
N LEU A 319 22.38 -10.82 9.70
CA LEU A 319 23.40 -9.84 10.09
C LEU A 319 22.73 -8.58 10.63
N ASP A 320 23.47 -7.73 11.34
CA ASP A 320 22.96 -6.41 11.70
C ASP A 320 22.80 -5.55 10.45
N GLY A 321 21.76 -4.71 10.38
CA GLY A 321 21.52 -3.86 9.22
C GLY A 321 22.63 -2.85 8.91
N ASP A 322 23.48 -2.53 9.89
CA ASP A 322 24.66 -1.68 9.72
C ASP A 322 25.89 -2.40 9.19
N ASP A 323 25.86 -3.74 9.08
CA ASP A 323 26.95 -4.49 8.47
C ASP A 323 27.30 -4.01 7.05
N SER A 324 28.57 -4.13 6.71
CA SER A 324 29.11 -3.58 5.47
C SER A 324 28.64 -4.37 4.23
N ALA A 325 28.54 -3.71 3.08
CA ALA A 325 28.28 -4.39 1.81
C ALA A 325 29.35 -5.46 1.48
N SER A 326 30.59 -5.32 1.99
CA SER A 326 31.62 -6.35 1.89
C SER A 326 31.32 -7.57 2.76
N THR A 327 30.80 -7.38 3.98
CA THR A 327 30.34 -8.47 4.85
C THR A 327 29.20 -9.24 4.18
N VAL A 328 28.20 -8.52 3.66
CA VAL A 328 27.08 -9.11 2.92
C VAL A 328 27.60 -9.92 1.72
N ARG A 329 28.45 -9.32 0.88
CA ARG A 329 29.01 -10.00 -0.30
C ARG A 329 29.77 -11.28 0.06
N LYS A 330 30.55 -11.27 1.16
CA LYS A 330 31.28 -12.46 1.64
C LYS A 330 30.35 -13.65 1.82
N TYR A 331 29.19 -13.47 2.47
CA TYR A 331 28.24 -14.56 2.69
C TYR A 331 27.50 -14.97 1.42
N LYS A 332 27.15 -14.00 0.56
CA LYS A 332 26.56 -14.30 -0.74
C LYS A 332 27.49 -15.12 -1.64
N ASP A 333 28.78 -14.81 -1.63
CA ASP A 333 29.80 -15.55 -2.40
C ASP A 333 29.97 -17.00 -1.88
N GLN A 334 29.55 -17.28 -0.64
CA GLN A 334 29.49 -18.61 -0.04
C GLN A 334 28.15 -19.33 -0.31
N GLY A 335 27.21 -18.69 -1.00
CA GLY A 335 25.90 -19.29 -1.36
C GLY A 335 24.76 -19.00 -0.37
N TYR A 336 25.02 -18.25 0.71
CA TYR A 336 23.98 -17.85 1.65
C TYR A 336 23.05 -16.79 1.06
N LEU A 337 21.76 -16.91 1.40
CA LEU A 337 20.87 -15.75 1.42
C LEU A 337 21.22 -14.86 2.62
N VAL A 338 21.05 -13.54 2.50
CA VAL A 338 21.43 -12.61 3.59
C VAL A 338 20.24 -11.76 4.02
N ALA A 339 19.93 -11.81 5.32
CA ALA A 339 18.92 -10.99 5.99
C ALA A 339 19.57 -9.91 6.86
N GLY A 340 18.96 -8.73 6.91
CA GLY A 340 19.39 -7.62 7.77
C GLY A 340 18.41 -7.37 8.89
N TYR A 341 18.91 -7.32 10.12
CA TYR A 341 18.17 -6.88 11.30
C TYR A 341 17.95 -5.36 11.25
N ILE A 342 16.73 -4.92 11.52
CA ILE A 342 16.43 -3.56 11.96
C ILE A 342 15.44 -3.60 13.13
N SER A 343 15.63 -2.72 14.11
CA SER A 343 14.53 -2.41 15.02
C SER A 343 13.48 -1.59 14.27
N ALA A 344 12.25 -2.11 14.23
CA ALA A 344 11.12 -1.44 13.59
C ALA A 344 10.21 -0.75 14.61
N GLY A 345 10.22 -1.20 15.87
CA GLY A 345 9.42 -0.60 16.94
C GLY A 345 10.18 0.15 18.01
N SER A 346 11.51 0.23 17.92
CA SER A 346 12.30 1.13 18.77
C SER A 346 13.29 1.97 17.96
N TRP A 347 13.55 3.16 18.49
CA TRP A 347 14.62 4.03 18.09
C TRP A 347 15.87 3.73 18.91
N GLU A 348 16.99 3.59 18.22
CA GLU A 348 18.29 3.24 18.78
C GLU A 348 19.23 4.45 18.63
N ASP A 349 19.75 4.99 19.73
CA ASP A 349 20.44 6.29 19.74
C ASP A 349 21.82 6.31 19.04
N TRP A 350 22.32 5.12 18.69
CA TRP A 350 23.60 4.88 18.02
C TRP A 350 23.47 4.74 16.51
N ARG A 351 22.26 4.61 15.96
CA ARG A 351 22.04 4.48 14.50
C ARG A 351 22.35 5.79 13.79
N ASP A 352 22.83 5.70 12.55
CA ASP A 352 23.20 6.88 11.75
C ASP A 352 21.99 7.73 11.31
N ASP A 353 20.81 7.12 11.28
CA ASP A 353 19.54 7.75 10.90
C ASP A 353 18.76 8.32 12.10
N LYS A 354 19.36 8.38 13.28
CA LYS A 354 18.69 8.79 14.51
C LYS A 354 18.01 10.17 14.45
N SER A 355 18.50 11.07 13.60
CA SER A 355 17.94 12.41 13.38
C SER A 355 16.85 12.48 12.30
N GLU A 356 16.48 11.34 11.69
CA GLU A 356 15.52 11.31 10.59
C GLU A 356 14.08 11.05 11.03
N PHE A 357 13.88 10.68 12.29
CA PHE A 357 12.56 10.45 12.87
C PHE A 357 12.02 11.74 13.51
N PRO A 358 10.77 12.13 13.22
CA PRO A 358 10.16 13.30 13.82
C PRO A 358 9.78 13.03 15.29
N ASP A 359 9.85 14.04 16.15
CA ASP A 359 9.68 13.89 17.61
C ASP A 359 8.35 13.20 18.00
N GLU A 360 7.32 13.35 17.16
CA GLU A 360 5.98 12.80 17.35
C GLU A 360 5.96 11.27 17.44
N VAL A 361 6.89 10.58 16.77
CA VAL A 361 6.91 9.12 16.74
C VAL A 361 7.52 8.51 18.00
N PHE A 362 8.17 9.29 18.86
CA PHE A 362 8.79 8.76 20.07
C PHE A 362 7.78 8.55 21.19
N GLY A 363 7.80 7.35 21.75
CA GLY A 363 7.05 6.90 22.91
C GLY A 363 7.87 6.97 24.19
N LYS A 364 7.73 5.94 25.03
CA LYS A 364 8.46 5.82 26.30
C LYS A 364 9.85 5.19 26.06
N PRO A 365 10.83 5.43 26.95
CA PRO A 365 12.05 4.62 26.97
C PRO A 365 11.72 3.13 27.04
N TYR A 366 12.47 2.30 26.33
CA TYR A 366 12.26 0.85 26.32
C TYR A 366 12.72 0.29 27.69
N PRO A 367 11.83 -0.30 28.51
CA PRO A 367 12.18 -0.68 29.89
C PRO A 367 13.44 -1.54 30.07
N ASN A 368 13.73 -2.45 29.13
CA ASN A 368 14.88 -3.35 29.21
C ASN A 368 16.10 -2.87 28.43
N TRP A 369 15.93 -1.85 27.58
CA TRP A 369 16.94 -1.32 26.66
C TRP A 369 17.04 0.20 26.86
N PRO A 370 17.85 0.67 27.83
CA PRO A 370 17.82 2.06 28.27
C PRO A 370 18.31 3.07 27.21
N ASP A 371 19.07 2.60 26.23
CA ASP A 371 19.57 3.39 25.09
C ASP A 371 18.56 3.40 23.91
N GLU A 372 17.38 2.79 24.11
CA GLU A 372 16.30 2.72 23.13
C GLU A 372 15.02 3.44 23.60
N THR A 373 14.29 3.98 22.62
CA THR A 373 12.98 4.59 22.83
C THR A 373 11.95 3.90 21.96
N LEU A 374 10.86 3.39 22.54
CA LEU A 374 9.78 2.76 21.79
C LEU A 374 9.15 3.76 20.83
N PHE A 375 8.79 3.31 19.63
CA PHE A 375 7.99 4.09 18.70
C PHE A 375 6.50 3.99 19.04
N LYS A 376 5.75 5.04 18.71
CA LYS A 376 4.28 5.05 18.74
C LYS A 376 3.72 4.54 17.42
N PHE A 377 2.84 3.55 17.47
CA PHE A 377 2.27 2.93 16.29
C PHE A 377 0.98 3.60 15.84
N ASP A 378 0.28 4.32 16.72
CA ASP A 378 -0.85 5.21 16.34
C ASP A 378 -0.47 6.30 15.32
N ASN A 379 0.83 6.58 15.19
CA ASN A 379 1.43 7.52 14.24
C ASN A 379 2.37 6.84 13.24
N TRP A 380 2.17 5.55 12.97
CA TRP A 380 3.00 4.77 12.05
C TRP A 380 3.22 5.39 10.66
N PRO A 381 2.30 6.19 10.06
CA PRO A 381 2.58 6.82 8.76
C PRO A 381 3.82 7.73 8.78
N LEU A 382 4.19 8.27 9.95
CA LEU A 382 5.41 9.07 10.14
C LEU A 382 6.67 8.21 10.34
N LEU A 383 6.54 6.95 10.76
CA LEU A 383 7.65 5.99 10.86
C LEU A 383 8.08 5.46 9.49
N ILE A 384 7.11 5.22 8.61
CA ILE A 384 7.35 4.55 7.32
C ILE A 384 8.42 5.22 6.45
N PRO A 385 8.52 6.55 6.34
CA PRO A 385 9.61 7.18 5.60
C PRO A 385 11.01 6.79 6.11
N GLY A 386 11.23 6.78 7.43
CA GLY A 386 12.49 6.35 8.04
C GLY A 386 12.76 4.87 7.82
N MET A 387 11.75 4.02 8.06
CA MET A 387 11.85 2.57 7.82
C MET A 387 12.10 2.23 6.34
N THR A 388 11.49 2.98 5.42
CA THR A 388 11.74 2.86 3.97
C THR A 388 13.22 3.12 3.67
N LYS A 389 13.82 4.14 4.26
CA LYS A 389 15.25 4.45 4.05
C LYS A 389 16.16 3.38 4.64
N ARG A 390 15.84 2.86 5.84
CA ARG A 390 16.55 1.70 6.44
C ARG A 390 16.54 0.52 5.47
N MET A 391 15.36 0.15 4.96
CA MET A 391 15.22 -0.93 3.97
C MET A 391 15.97 -0.65 2.64
N GLN A 392 15.95 0.59 2.15
CA GLN A 392 16.72 0.96 0.95
C GLN A 392 18.23 0.78 1.17
N LYS A 393 18.75 1.19 2.35
CA LYS A 393 20.15 0.97 2.75
C LYS A 393 20.51 -0.52 2.75
N LEU A 394 19.63 -1.38 3.29
CA LEU A 394 19.82 -2.84 3.21
C LEU A 394 19.89 -3.31 1.75
N LYS A 395 18.92 -2.89 0.92
CA LYS A 395 18.89 -3.29 -0.49
C LYS A 395 20.15 -2.87 -1.25
N GLU A 396 20.64 -1.66 -1.02
CA GLU A 396 21.87 -1.12 -1.60
C GLU A 396 23.12 -1.90 -1.18
N LYS A 397 23.18 -2.36 0.07
CA LYS A 397 24.27 -3.20 0.59
C LYS A 397 24.24 -4.63 0.06
N GLY A 398 23.11 -5.05 -0.53
CA GLY A 398 22.96 -6.36 -1.19
C GLY A 398 22.17 -7.39 -0.38
N PHE A 399 21.56 -6.99 0.74
CA PHE A 399 20.64 -7.82 1.50
C PHE A 399 19.44 -8.24 0.63
N GLU A 400 18.91 -9.42 0.92
CA GLU A 400 17.77 -10.02 0.22
C GLU A 400 16.52 -10.10 1.11
N TYR A 401 16.72 -10.08 2.43
CA TYR A 401 15.67 -10.18 3.43
C TYR A 401 15.86 -9.14 4.54
N VAL A 402 14.80 -8.86 5.29
CA VAL A 402 14.81 -7.93 6.42
C VAL A 402 14.01 -8.53 7.58
N GLU A 403 14.58 -8.52 8.78
CA GLU A 403 13.85 -8.76 10.03
C GLU A 403 13.37 -7.43 10.59
N PHE A 404 12.10 -7.40 11.04
CA PHE A 404 11.53 -6.25 11.72
C PHE A 404 11.36 -6.59 13.20
N ASP A 405 12.27 -6.11 14.03
CA ASP A 405 12.23 -6.36 15.47
C ASP A 405 11.34 -5.34 16.20
N ASN A 406 10.93 -5.69 17.42
CA ASN A 406 10.14 -4.85 18.32
C ASN A 406 8.78 -4.40 17.74
N ILE A 407 8.19 -5.15 16.81
CA ILE A 407 6.88 -4.82 16.20
C ILE A 407 5.68 -4.97 17.16
N GLU A 408 5.93 -5.32 18.42
CA GLU A 408 4.95 -5.37 19.50
C GLU A 408 5.29 -4.37 20.61
N ASN A 409 4.26 -3.65 21.07
CA ASN A 409 4.35 -2.66 22.14
C ASN A 409 3.02 -2.65 22.92
N SER A 410 3.05 -3.12 24.17
CA SER A 410 1.85 -3.26 25.02
C SER A 410 1.16 -1.94 25.39
N ASP A 411 1.82 -0.80 25.16
CA ASP A 411 1.21 0.52 25.37
C ASP A 411 0.39 1.01 24.15
N GLU A 412 0.49 0.34 23.01
CA GLU A 412 -0.20 0.66 21.76
C GLU A 412 -1.41 -0.26 21.53
N SER A 413 -2.30 0.12 20.61
CA SER A 413 -3.44 -0.74 20.26
C SER A 413 -3.02 -1.88 19.33
N ASP A 414 -3.68 -3.04 19.43
CA ASP A 414 -3.42 -4.17 18.53
C ASP A 414 -3.71 -3.81 17.07
N ASP A 415 -4.71 -2.96 16.82
CA ASP A 415 -5.07 -2.49 15.48
C ASP A 415 -3.95 -1.64 14.85
N ASP A 416 -3.37 -0.70 15.61
CA ASP A 416 -2.29 0.16 15.13
C ASP A 416 -1.01 -0.64 14.87
N GLN A 417 -0.68 -1.59 15.76
CA GLN A 417 0.43 -2.53 15.60
C GLN A 417 0.28 -3.38 14.34
N VAL A 418 -0.91 -3.93 14.11
CA VAL A 418 -1.22 -4.74 12.93
C VAL A 418 -1.11 -3.91 11.65
N ASP A 419 -1.67 -2.70 11.61
CA ASP A 419 -1.62 -1.83 10.45
C ASP A 419 -0.17 -1.40 10.12
N TYR A 420 0.62 -1.05 11.14
CA TYR A 420 2.04 -0.75 10.98
C TYR A 420 2.82 -1.96 10.45
N THR A 421 2.65 -3.13 11.08
CA THR A 421 3.37 -4.36 10.73
C THR A 421 3.07 -4.81 9.31
N ARG A 422 1.80 -4.75 8.88
CA ARG A 422 1.43 -5.00 7.48
C ARG A 422 2.14 -4.04 6.53
N ARG A 423 2.16 -2.75 6.88
CA ARG A 423 2.79 -1.74 6.03
C ARG A 423 4.30 -1.95 5.90
N LEU A 424 4.98 -2.38 6.96
CA LEU A 424 6.39 -2.78 6.90
C LEU A 424 6.61 -3.91 5.89
N GLY A 425 5.80 -4.97 5.97
CA GLY A 425 5.83 -6.07 5.02
C GLY A 425 5.60 -5.64 3.57
N GLU A 426 4.60 -4.78 3.32
CA GLU A 426 4.32 -4.23 1.99
C GLU A 426 5.51 -3.44 1.43
N VAL A 427 6.09 -2.54 2.24
CA VAL A 427 7.20 -1.69 1.80
C VAL A 427 8.47 -2.52 1.53
N ALA A 428 8.75 -3.54 2.33
CA ALA A 428 9.85 -4.47 2.06
C ALA A 428 9.70 -5.13 0.68
N LEU A 429 8.50 -5.67 0.39
CA LEU A 429 8.21 -6.29 -0.89
C LEU A 429 8.30 -5.29 -2.06
N GLU A 430 7.82 -4.04 -1.88
CA GLU A 430 7.95 -2.95 -2.86
C GLU A 430 9.43 -2.65 -3.19
N ILE A 431 10.32 -2.71 -2.20
CA ILE A 431 11.78 -2.51 -2.34
C ILE A 431 12.49 -3.76 -2.90
N GLY A 432 11.82 -4.92 -2.85
CA GLY A 432 12.37 -6.20 -3.26
C GLY A 432 13.23 -6.85 -2.18
N LEU A 433 12.84 -6.70 -0.91
CA LEU A 433 13.33 -7.46 0.25
C LEU A 433 12.26 -8.45 0.71
N GLY A 434 12.66 -9.62 1.17
CA GLY A 434 11.76 -10.59 1.81
C GLY A 434 11.61 -10.28 3.30
N PRO A 435 10.42 -9.88 3.77
CA PRO A 435 10.25 -9.51 5.17
C PRO A 435 10.07 -10.74 6.08
N LEU A 436 10.77 -10.75 7.22
CA LEU A 436 10.73 -11.79 8.23
C LEU A 436 10.02 -11.26 9.47
N PHE A 437 9.07 -12.05 9.98
CA PHE A 437 8.19 -11.66 11.08
C PHE A 437 8.83 -12.08 12.39
N LYS A 438 9.03 -11.15 13.32
CA LYS A 438 9.70 -11.40 14.58
C LYS A 438 8.70 -11.39 15.74
N ASN A 439 8.71 -12.44 16.56
CA ASN A 439 7.90 -12.56 17.79
C ASN A 439 6.42 -12.24 17.54
N ALA A 440 5.77 -11.42 18.38
CA ALA A 440 4.44 -10.85 18.12
C ALA A 440 3.31 -11.86 17.84
N ALA A 441 3.31 -13.00 18.55
CA ALA A 441 2.26 -14.01 18.44
C ALA A 441 0.85 -13.45 18.75
N ASP A 442 0.75 -12.46 19.65
CA ASP A 442 -0.52 -11.81 19.98
C ASP A 442 -1.11 -11.03 18.81
N LEU A 443 -0.28 -10.42 17.95
CA LEU A 443 -0.77 -9.77 16.72
C LEU A 443 -1.37 -10.80 15.76
N ILE A 444 -0.79 -12.00 15.67
CA ILE A 444 -1.34 -13.09 14.87
C ILE A 444 -2.66 -13.61 15.48
N ARG A 445 -2.76 -13.69 16.81
CA ARG A 445 -4.00 -14.08 17.49
C ARG A 445 -5.11 -13.05 17.25
N HIS A 446 -4.77 -11.76 17.27
CA HIS A 446 -5.68 -10.65 17.00
C HIS A 446 -6.12 -10.64 15.52
N ASP A 447 -5.16 -10.68 14.60
CA ASP A 447 -5.43 -10.76 13.16
C ASP A 447 -4.39 -11.63 12.42
N LYS A 448 -4.79 -12.85 12.10
CA LYS A 448 -3.95 -13.85 11.40
C LYS A 448 -3.39 -13.37 10.07
N THR A 449 -3.98 -12.35 9.44
CA THR A 449 -3.53 -11.84 8.13
C THR A 449 -2.38 -10.85 8.25
N VAL A 450 -1.99 -10.43 9.47
CA VAL A 450 -0.82 -9.54 9.68
C VAL A 450 0.47 -10.10 9.07
N GLN A 451 0.60 -11.43 9.03
CA GLN A 451 1.75 -12.16 8.49
C GLN A 451 1.74 -12.37 6.97
N ASP A 452 0.69 -11.98 6.24
CA ASP A 452 0.49 -12.43 4.85
C ASP A 452 1.64 -12.02 3.91
N ASN A 453 2.22 -10.84 4.14
CA ASN A 453 3.36 -10.32 3.36
C ASN A 453 4.72 -10.88 3.80
N PHE A 454 4.80 -11.61 4.90
CA PHE A 454 6.03 -12.12 5.48
C PHE A 454 6.41 -13.49 4.94
N VAL A 455 7.71 -13.77 4.79
CA VAL A 455 8.21 -14.99 4.14
C VAL A 455 8.77 -16.02 5.10
N GLY A 456 8.81 -15.72 6.40
CA GLY A 456 9.31 -16.59 7.46
C GLY A 456 9.09 -15.97 8.85
N PHE A 457 9.22 -16.78 9.89
CA PHE A 457 9.06 -16.38 11.28
C PHE A 457 10.35 -16.59 12.07
N ILE A 458 10.70 -15.60 12.87
CA ILE A 458 11.79 -15.64 13.85
C ILE A 458 11.13 -15.49 15.21
N CYS A 459 11.35 -16.43 16.10
CA CYS A 459 10.65 -16.47 17.39
C CYS A 459 11.68 -16.67 18.51
N GLU A 460 11.78 -15.70 19.40
CA GLU A 460 12.56 -15.83 20.63
C GLU A 460 11.69 -16.42 21.73
N GLU A 461 12.25 -17.38 22.47
CA GLU A 461 11.62 -17.98 23.65
C GLU A 461 10.22 -18.59 23.41
N SER A 462 9.93 -18.99 22.17
CA SER A 462 8.59 -19.42 21.78
C SER A 462 8.12 -20.68 22.53
N ILE A 463 9.05 -21.56 22.91
CA ILE A 463 8.76 -22.76 23.70
C ILE A 463 8.50 -22.36 25.15
N GLN A 464 9.32 -21.47 25.71
CA GLN A 464 9.18 -20.93 27.05
C GLN A 464 7.81 -20.24 27.24
N TRP A 465 7.37 -19.45 26.24
CA TRP A 465 6.10 -18.72 26.27
C TRP A 465 4.90 -19.49 25.70
N GLY A 466 5.13 -20.67 25.12
CA GLY A 466 4.08 -21.57 24.64
C GLY A 466 3.28 -21.04 23.45
N ASP A 467 3.92 -20.25 22.58
CA ASP A 467 3.28 -19.64 21.41
C ASP A 467 3.69 -20.26 20.07
N THR A 468 4.54 -21.30 20.09
CA THR A 468 5.02 -22.04 18.90
C THR A 468 3.88 -22.51 17.99
N GLU A 469 2.75 -22.95 18.56
CA GLU A 469 1.59 -23.41 17.78
C GLU A 469 0.94 -22.28 16.96
N VAL A 470 1.02 -21.02 17.42
CA VAL A 470 0.44 -19.87 16.72
C VAL A 470 1.14 -19.66 15.38
N PHE A 471 2.47 -19.65 15.39
CA PHE A 471 3.28 -19.51 14.18
C PHE A 471 3.12 -20.71 13.26
N HIS A 472 3.09 -21.92 13.81
CA HIS A 472 2.88 -23.14 13.04
C HIS A 472 1.56 -23.12 12.25
N GLU A 473 0.46 -22.67 12.89
CA GLU A 473 -0.85 -22.61 12.26
C GLU A 473 -0.85 -21.71 11.02
N VAL A 474 -0.27 -20.51 11.13
CA VAL A 474 -0.27 -19.53 10.02
C VAL A 474 0.80 -19.79 8.97
N ALA A 475 1.92 -20.40 9.35
CA ALA A 475 2.95 -20.82 8.40
C ALA A 475 2.44 -21.93 7.46
N ALA A 476 1.52 -22.78 7.95
CA ALA A 476 0.86 -23.85 7.19
C ALA A 476 1.84 -24.75 6.39
N GLY A 477 3.06 -24.94 6.90
CA GLY A 477 4.12 -25.70 6.24
C GLY A 477 4.73 -25.04 5.00
N GLN A 478 4.45 -23.76 4.76
CA GLN A 478 4.91 -22.98 3.61
C GLN A 478 6.01 -21.98 3.95
N LYS A 479 6.06 -21.53 5.21
CA LYS A 479 7.04 -20.55 5.70
C LYS A 479 7.93 -21.21 6.75
N PRO A 480 9.25 -20.96 6.74
CA PRO A 480 10.11 -21.46 7.80
C PRO A 480 9.81 -20.75 9.14
N ILE A 481 10.01 -21.48 10.24
CA ILE A 481 9.88 -20.97 11.61
C ILE A 481 11.17 -21.32 12.35
N TRP A 482 11.93 -20.31 12.74
CA TRP A 482 13.16 -20.50 13.51
C TRP A 482 12.96 -20.02 14.93
N ILE A 483 13.15 -20.93 15.88
CA ILE A 483 13.01 -20.64 17.31
C ILE A 483 14.40 -20.49 17.94
N PHE A 484 14.58 -19.44 18.72
CA PHE A 484 15.81 -19.12 19.46
C PHE A 484 15.49 -19.07 20.97
N GLU A 485 16.08 -19.98 21.74
CA GLU A 485 15.89 -20.12 23.18
C GLU A 485 17.15 -19.67 23.92
N TYR A 486 16.96 -19.06 25.09
CA TYR A 486 18.06 -18.57 25.94
C TYR A 486 18.27 -19.41 27.20
N ASP A 487 17.27 -20.21 27.56
CA ASP A 487 17.30 -21.12 28.70
C ASP A 487 17.19 -22.58 28.22
N ASP A 488 17.61 -23.51 29.07
CA ASP A 488 17.51 -24.94 28.80
C ASP A 488 16.04 -25.37 28.59
N VAL A 489 15.76 -25.94 27.42
CA VAL A 489 14.43 -26.46 27.07
C VAL A 489 14.26 -27.89 27.59
N SER A 490 13.15 -28.16 28.27
CA SER A 490 12.83 -29.52 28.72
C SER A 490 12.70 -30.47 27.53
N SER A 491 13.15 -31.73 27.68
CA SER A 491 13.02 -32.71 26.58
C SER A 491 11.57 -32.90 26.12
N SER A 492 10.60 -32.79 27.02
CA SER A 492 9.18 -32.90 26.67
C SER A 492 8.68 -31.73 25.83
N ASP A 493 9.16 -30.52 26.08
CA ASP A 493 8.70 -29.34 25.33
C ASP A 493 9.44 -29.22 24.00
N LEU A 494 10.73 -29.59 23.96
CA LEU A 494 11.49 -29.73 22.74
C LEU A 494 10.85 -30.73 21.76
N GLU A 495 10.41 -31.90 22.25
CA GLU A 495 9.72 -32.89 21.41
C GLU A 495 8.39 -32.39 20.84
N LYS A 496 7.65 -31.54 21.57
CA LYS A 496 6.43 -30.91 21.04
C LYS A 496 6.76 -29.85 19.97
N ALA A 497 7.79 -29.04 20.21
CA ALA A 497 8.16 -27.95 19.31
C ALA A 497 8.75 -28.45 17.98
N LYS A 498 9.42 -29.62 17.98
CA LYS A 498 10.00 -30.27 16.79
C LYS A 498 9.02 -30.48 15.63
N SER A 499 7.73 -30.70 15.90
CA SER A 499 6.73 -30.86 14.83
C SER A 499 6.20 -29.54 14.30
N HIS A 500 6.52 -28.43 14.97
CA HIS A 500 5.92 -27.12 14.72
C HIS A 500 6.91 -26.09 14.18
N ALA A 501 8.21 -26.28 14.40
CA ALA A 501 9.28 -25.39 13.95
C ALA A 501 10.14 -26.00 12.83
N THR A 502 10.80 -25.15 12.05
CA THR A 502 11.83 -25.55 11.08
C THR A 502 13.15 -25.88 11.76
N GLU A 503 13.59 -25.03 12.69
CA GLU A 503 14.77 -25.26 13.53
C GLU A 503 14.55 -24.66 14.92
N ILE A 504 15.20 -25.26 15.91
CA ILE A 504 15.23 -24.77 17.28
C ILE A 504 16.69 -24.61 17.69
N TRP A 505 17.05 -23.46 18.20
CA TRP A 505 18.41 -23.07 18.57
C TRP A 505 18.47 -22.69 20.05
N LEU A 506 19.60 -22.98 20.69
CA LEU A 506 19.91 -22.58 22.05
C LEU A 506 21.13 -21.65 22.05
N ASP A 507 21.05 -20.54 22.77
CA ASP A 507 22.18 -19.64 22.96
C ASP A 507 23.20 -20.24 23.94
N THR A 508 24.46 -20.40 23.51
CA THR A 508 25.54 -20.91 24.36
C THR A 508 26.81 -20.07 24.20
N ASN A 509 27.78 -20.26 25.10
CA ASN A 509 29.09 -19.58 25.00
C ASN A 509 29.94 -20.03 23.79
N ASN A 510 29.43 -20.98 22.99
CA ASN A 510 30.00 -21.41 21.71
C ASN A 510 29.19 -20.89 20.50
N GLY A 511 28.27 -19.95 20.73
CA GLY A 511 27.28 -19.47 19.78
C GLY A 511 26.01 -20.33 19.79
N TRP A 512 25.13 -20.09 18.82
CA TRP A 512 23.88 -20.83 18.66
C TRP A 512 24.11 -22.32 18.37
N GLU A 513 23.57 -23.17 19.23
CA GLU A 513 23.59 -24.64 19.09
C GLU A 513 22.22 -25.16 18.65
N LYS A 514 22.17 -25.92 17.56
CA LYS A 514 20.91 -26.46 17.02
C LYS A 514 20.42 -27.65 17.86
N LEU A 515 19.20 -27.54 18.40
CA LEU A 515 18.52 -28.58 19.18
C LEU A 515 17.62 -29.49 18.31
N ALA A 516 17.03 -28.94 17.25
CA ALA A 516 16.10 -29.63 16.35
C ALA A 516 16.21 -29.12 14.91
#